data_AF-A0A061J089-F1
#
_entry.id   AF-A0A061J089-F1
#
_cell.length_a   1.000
_cell.length_b   1.000
_cell.length_c   1.000
_cell.angle_alpha   90.00
_cell.angle_beta   90.00
_cell.angle_gamma   90.00
#
_symmetry.space_group_name_H-M   'P 1'
#
loop_
_entity.id
_entity.type
_entity.pdbx_description
1 polymer ?
#
loop_
_entity_poly.entity_id
_entity_poly.type
_entity_poly.pdbx_seq_one_letter_code
_entity_poly.pdbx_strand_id
1 'polypeptide(L)'
;MTKLVRKLKQMAKKRAHRKTVLKRKEERAQKDIEEGQKLNQERLELETDLEIHRLTTQGEEAEVEAEAAINKKLVRVVGGLVLETPQRKAKKQVSRKQVKRKEKLKERGQAVAAQLGRKWDTKKRRVKQRAQARNENLQD
;
A
#
# COMPACT_ATOMS: atom_id res chain seq x y z
N MET A 1 19.46 15.53 41.34
CA MET A 1 19.62 15.20 39.88
C MET A 1 20.26 16.37 39.16
N THR A 2 21.43 16.16 38.55
CA THR A 2 22.14 17.22 37.79
C THR A 2 21.36 17.61 36.53
N LYS A 3 21.63 18.82 36.01
CA LYS A 3 21.03 19.32 34.76
C LYS A 3 21.25 18.35 33.59
N LEU A 4 22.41 17.69 33.56
CA LEU A 4 22.77 16.67 32.58
C LEU A 4 21.85 15.45 32.65
N VAL A 5 21.62 14.89 33.83
CA VAL A 5 20.73 13.73 34.01
C VAL A 5 19.29 14.05 33.61
N ARG A 6 18.80 15.26 33.95
CA ARG A 6 17.47 15.71 33.50
C ARG A 6 17.38 15.79 31.97
N LYS A 7 18.43 16.30 31.32
CA LYS A 7 18.49 16.39 29.84
C LYS A 7 18.50 15.01 29.20
N LEU A 8 19.28 14.07 29.72
CA LEU A 8 19.35 12.69 29.22
C LEU A 8 17.98 11.99 29.35
N LYS A 9 17.30 12.13 30.49
CA LYS A 9 15.93 11.60 30.67
C LYS A 9 14.94 12.20 29.67
N GLN A 10 15.02 13.51 29.42
CA GLN A 10 14.18 14.18 28.43
C GLN A 10 14.46 13.66 27.01
N MET A 11 15.74 13.45 26.66
CA MET A 11 16.14 12.89 25.37
C MET A 11 15.67 11.44 25.20
N ALA A 12 15.77 10.62 26.25
CA ALA A 12 15.26 9.25 26.25
C ALA A 12 13.74 9.22 26.01
N LYS A 13 12.97 10.07 26.72
CA LYS A 13 11.51 10.21 26.52
C LYS A 13 11.16 10.61 25.07
N LYS A 14 11.88 11.58 24.51
CA LYS A 14 11.70 12.01 23.11
C LYS A 14 12.05 10.90 22.12
N ARG A 15 13.12 10.14 22.37
CA ARG A 15 13.52 9.00 21.53
C ARG A 15 12.48 7.89 21.56
N ALA A 16 11.96 7.56 22.75
CA ALA A 16 10.88 6.58 22.91
C ALA A 16 9.62 7.01 22.14
N HIS A 17 9.19 8.27 22.28
CA HIS A 17 8.03 8.79 21.56
C HIS A 17 8.22 8.75 20.03
N ARG A 18 9.41 9.11 19.52
CA ARG A 18 9.69 9.00 18.07
C ARG A 18 9.57 7.55 17.58
N LYS A 19 10.12 6.59 18.34
CA LYS A 19 10.01 5.16 18.01
C LYS A 19 8.56 4.70 17.96
N THR A 20 7.73 5.07 18.95
CA THR A 20 6.32 4.66 18.97
C THR A 20 5.52 5.30 17.85
N VAL A 21 5.79 6.56 17.51
CA VAL A 21 5.15 7.25 16.38
C VAL A 21 5.53 6.60 15.04
N LEU A 22 6.80 6.23 14.86
CA LEU A 22 7.25 5.51 13.66
C LEU A 22 6.58 4.14 13.55
N LYS A 23 6.57 3.35 14.63
CA LYS A 23 5.88 2.06 14.68
C LYS A 23 4.40 2.20 14.30
N ARG A 24 3.68 3.16 14.87
CA ARG A 24 2.27 3.43 14.51
C ARG A 24 2.06 3.91 13.07
N LYS A 25 3.08 4.47 12.42
CA LYS A 25 3.00 4.83 10.99
C LYS A 25 3.22 3.61 10.12
N GLU A 26 4.18 2.77 10.49
CA GLU A 26 4.44 1.48 9.83
C GLU A 26 3.22 0.56 9.94
N GLU A 27 2.63 0.41 11.13
CA GLU A 27 1.40 -0.37 11.36
C GLU A 27 0.23 0.13 10.50
N ARG A 28 0.05 1.46 10.37
CA ARG A 28 -0.99 2.03 9.50
C ARG A 28 -0.72 1.73 8.03
N ALA A 29 0.53 1.86 7.58
CA ALA A 29 0.89 1.55 6.21
C ALA A 29 0.72 0.06 5.89
N GLN A 30 1.07 -0.82 6.83
CA GLN A 30 0.84 -2.26 6.70
C GLN A 30 -0.65 -2.57 6.62
N LYS A 31 -1.47 -1.99 7.50
CA LYS A 31 -2.92 -2.17 7.48
C LYS A 31 -3.54 -1.70 6.16
N ASP A 32 -3.11 -0.56 5.63
CA ASP A 32 -3.58 -0.06 4.32
C ASP A 32 -3.23 -1.04 3.17
N ILE A 33 -2.07 -1.70 3.24
CA ILE A 33 -1.64 -2.71 2.26
C ILE A 33 -2.48 -3.99 2.40
N GLU A 34 -2.67 -4.49 3.63
CA GLU A 34 -3.48 -5.68 3.91
C GLU A 34 -4.94 -5.49 3.49
N GLU A 35 -5.53 -4.32 3.80
CA GLU A 35 -6.87 -3.97 3.34
C GLU A 35 -6.95 -3.92 1.80
N GLY A 36 -5.91 -3.40 1.13
CA GLY A 36 -5.82 -3.42 -0.33
C GLY A 36 -5.76 -4.83 -0.92
N GLN A 37 -4.99 -5.73 -0.29
CA GLN A 37 -4.90 -7.14 -0.69
C GLN A 37 -6.22 -7.87 -0.50
N LYS A 38 -6.90 -7.66 0.64
CA LYS A 38 -8.23 -8.22 0.91
C LYS A 38 -9.25 -7.77 -0.12
N LEU A 39 -9.27 -6.48 -0.48
CA LEU A 39 -10.16 -5.97 -1.52
C LEU A 39 -9.89 -6.60 -2.89
N ASN A 40 -8.62 -6.86 -3.21
CA ASN A 40 -8.26 -7.54 -4.47
C ASN A 40 -8.67 -9.02 -4.45
N GLN A 41 -8.53 -9.70 -3.31
CA GLN A 41 -9.00 -11.08 -3.14
C GLN A 41 -10.52 -11.16 -3.26
N GLU A 42 -11.27 -10.30 -2.54
CA GLU A 42 -12.74 -10.21 -2.66
C GLU A 42 -13.16 -9.96 -4.11
N ARG A 43 -12.43 -9.13 -4.86
CA ARG A 43 -12.71 -8.87 -6.27
C ARG A 43 -12.45 -10.09 -7.14
N LEU A 44 -11.36 -10.80 -6.91
CA LEU A 44 -11.01 -12.02 -7.64
C LEU A 44 -12.06 -13.11 -7.39
N GLU A 45 -12.47 -13.29 -6.14
CA GLU A 45 -13.53 -14.24 -5.73
C GLU A 45 -14.84 -13.95 -6.47
N LEU A 46 -15.25 -12.67 -6.54
CA LEU A 46 -16.42 -12.25 -7.31
C LEU A 46 -16.27 -12.53 -8.81
N GLU A 47 -15.08 -12.28 -9.38
CA GLU A 47 -14.82 -12.57 -10.80
C GLU A 47 -14.87 -14.09 -11.08
N THR A 48 -14.36 -14.93 -10.17
CA THR A 48 -14.44 -16.39 -10.29
C THR A 48 -15.88 -16.90 -10.15
N ASP A 49 -16.66 -16.36 -9.21
CA ASP A 49 -18.06 -16.74 -9.00
C ASP A 49 -18.90 -16.41 -10.24
N LEU A 50 -18.64 -15.26 -10.88
CA LEU A 50 -19.30 -14.87 -12.12
C LEU A 50 -18.96 -15.82 -13.29
N GLU A 51 -17.70 -16.25 -13.39
CA GLU A 51 -17.28 -17.17 -14.44
C GLU A 51 -17.86 -18.58 -14.23
N ILE A 52 -17.92 -19.05 -12.98
CA ILE A 52 -18.63 -20.29 -12.62
C ILE A 52 -20.11 -20.18 -13.00
N HIS A 53 -20.75 -19.04 -12.70
CA HIS A 53 -22.12 -18.78 -13.11
C HIS A 53 -22.31 -18.80 -14.63
N ARG A 54 -21.41 -18.20 -15.40
CA ARG A 54 -21.45 -18.23 -16.87
C ARG A 54 -21.32 -19.65 -17.42
N LEU A 55 -20.39 -20.43 -16.89
CA LEU A 55 -20.19 -21.82 -17.31
C LEU A 55 -21.39 -22.70 -16.96
N THR A 56 -22.06 -22.44 -15.83
CA THR A 56 -23.29 -23.16 -15.44
C THR A 56 -24.52 -22.72 -16.24
N THR A 57 -24.70 -21.42 -16.51
CA THR A 57 -25.83 -20.92 -17.34
C THR A 57 -25.65 -21.14 -18.83
N GLN A 58 -24.44 -21.40 -19.34
CA GLN A 58 -24.26 -21.90 -20.70
C GLN A 58 -24.91 -23.29 -20.94
N GLY A 59 -25.35 -23.99 -19.88
CA GLY A 59 -26.15 -25.21 -19.97
C GLY A 59 -27.67 -24.99 -19.91
N GLU A 60 -28.17 -23.88 -19.36
CA GLU A 60 -29.60 -23.65 -19.10
C GLU A 60 -29.99 -22.17 -19.33
N GLU A 61 -30.65 -21.93 -20.48
CA GLU A 61 -31.55 -20.82 -20.81
C GLU A 61 -31.06 -19.37 -20.59
N ALA A 62 -30.34 -18.87 -21.60
CA ALA A 62 -30.07 -17.45 -21.81
C ALA A 62 -31.34 -16.73 -22.34
N GLU A 63 -31.90 -15.79 -21.58
CA GLU A 63 -32.23 -14.42 -22.05
C GLU A 63 -33.04 -13.58 -21.04
N VAL A 64 -33.67 -14.16 -20.02
CA VAL A 64 -34.47 -13.38 -19.03
C VAL A 64 -33.64 -12.87 -17.83
N GLU A 65 -32.46 -13.45 -17.56
CA GLU A 65 -31.69 -13.16 -16.34
C GLU A 65 -30.77 -11.92 -16.40
N ALA A 66 -30.54 -11.32 -17.57
CA ALA A 66 -29.55 -10.25 -17.71
C ALA A 66 -29.93 -8.95 -16.96
N GLU A 67 -31.22 -8.62 -16.87
CA GLU A 67 -31.71 -7.48 -16.07
C GLU A 67 -31.75 -7.81 -14.56
N ALA A 68 -32.04 -9.07 -14.19
CA ALA A 68 -31.99 -9.53 -12.80
C ALA A 68 -30.56 -9.59 -12.25
N ALA A 69 -29.58 -9.91 -13.09
CA ALA A 69 -28.16 -9.99 -12.72
C ALA A 69 -27.55 -8.65 -12.27
N ILE A 70 -28.10 -7.52 -12.76
CA ILE A 70 -27.64 -6.18 -12.34
C ILE A 70 -28.10 -5.87 -10.90
N ASN A 71 -29.28 -6.35 -10.51
CA ASN A 71 -29.79 -6.24 -9.14
C ASN A 71 -29.21 -7.32 -8.19
N LYS A 72 -28.79 -8.49 -8.71
CA LYS A 72 -28.06 -9.53 -7.96
C LYS A 72 -26.70 -9.05 -7.40
N LYS A 73 -26.13 -7.95 -7.91
CA LYS A 73 -24.86 -7.37 -7.39
C LYS A 73 -24.93 -6.91 -5.93
N LEU A 74 -26.13 -6.83 -5.35
CA LEU A 74 -26.33 -6.44 -3.96
C LEU A 74 -26.57 -7.61 -3.02
N VAL A 75 -26.45 -8.87 -3.44
CA VAL A 75 -27.01 -9.98 -2.68
C VAL A 75 -26.01 -11.12 -2.51
N ARG A 76 -25.81 -11.56 -1.26
CA ARG A 76 -25.01 -12.73 -0.88
C ARG A 76 -25.96 -13.87 -0.52
N VAL A 77 -25.82 -15.02 -1.17
CA VAL A 77 -26.62 -16.22 -0.85
C VAL A 77 -25.86 -17.07 0.17
N VAL A 78 -26.49 -17.38 1.31
CA VAL A 78 -25.96 -18.28 2.35
C VAL A 78 -27.01 -19.33 2.69
N GLY A 79 -26.78 -20.59 2.35
CA GLY A 79 -27.64 -21.71 2.74
C GLY A 79 -29.11 -21.57 2.30
N GLY A 80 -29.36 -21.10 1.07
CA GLY A 80 -30.72 -20.84 0.57
C GLY A 80 -31.34 -19.50 1.02
N LEU A 81 -30.66 -18.75 1.88
CA LEU A 81 -31.09 -17.41 2.30
C LEU A 81 -30.39 -16.32 1.49
N VAL A 82 -31.17 -15.39 0.97
CA VAL A 82 -30.76 -14.28 0.11
C VAL A 82 -30.54 -13.04 0.99
N LEU A 83 -29.29 -12.68 1.29
CA LEU A 83 -28.94 -11.55 2.16
C LEU A 83 -28.48 -10.33 1.34
N GLU A 84 -29.08 -9.16 1.54
CA GLU A 84 -28.58 -7.92 0.95
C GLU A 84 -27.21 -7.54 1.54
N THR A 85 -26.19 -7.51 0.69
CA THR A 85 -24.87 -6.95 1.01
C THR A 85 -24.96 -5.43 1.15
N PRO A 86 -24.34 -4.86 2.20
CA PRO A 86 -24.40 -3.43 2.42
C PRO A 86 -23.69 -2.68 1.28
N GLN A 87 -24.41 -1.76 0.64
CA GLN A 87 -23.83 -0.84 -0.35
C GLN A 87 -22.60 -0.14 0.25
N ARG A 88 -21.41 -0.47 -0.27
CA ARG A 88 -20.17 0.25 0.06
C ARG A 88 -20.35 1.69 -0.42
N LYS A 89 -20.60 2.60 0.52
CA LYS A 89 -20.72 4.03 0.25
C LYS A 89 -19.47 4.50 -0.51
N ALA A 90 -19.67 5.18 -1.65
CA ALA A 90 -18.56 5.73 -2.42
C ALA A 90 -17.64 6.56 -1.51
N LYS A 91 -16.32 6.33 -1.60
CA LYS A 91 -15.33 7.13 -0.88
C LYS A 91 -15.60 8.60 -1.20
N LYS A 92 -15.86 9.42 -0.17
CA LYS A 92 -16.13 10.86 -0.32
C LYS A 92 -15.09 11.47 -1.23
N GLN A 93 -15.52 12.14 -2.31
CA GLN A 93 -14.61 12.84 -3.21
C GLN A 93 -13.70 13.75 -2.39
N VAL A 94 -12.40 13.51 -2.54
CA VAL A 94 -11.37 14.25 -1.81
C VAL A 94 -11.31 15.64 -2.42
N SER A 95 -11.32 16.69 -1.58
CA SER A 95 -11.29 18.07 -2.08
C SER A 95 -10.06 18.31 -2.96
N ARG A 96 -10.16 19.13 -4.01
CA ARG A 96 -9.02 19.54 -4.87
C ARG A 96 -7.81 20.00 -4.05
N LYS A 97 -8.00 20.66 -2.91
CA LYS A 97 -6.91 21.10 -2.02
C LYS A 97 -6.18 19.93 -1.34
N GLN A 98 -6.90 18.87 -0.98
CA GLN A 98 -6.32 17.68 -0.36
C GLN A 98 -5.53 16.85 -1.39
N VAL A 99 -6.02 16.76 -2.63
CA VAL A 99 -5.29 16.15 -3.75
C VAL A 99 -3.95 16.86 -3.98
N LYS A 100 -3.97 18.19 -4.13
CA LYS A 100 -2.75 19.00 -4.29
C LYS A 100 -1.76 18.84 -3.14
N ARG A 101 -2.23 18.70 -1.89
CA ARG A 101 -1.35 18.45 -0.73
C ARG A 101 -0.68 17.08 -0.80
N LYS A 102 -1.41 16.05 -1.24
CA LYS A 102 -0.85 14.70 -1.42
C LYS A 102 0.18 14.66 -2.56
N GLU A 103 -0.09 15.35 -3.66
CA GLU A 103 0.85 15.46 -4.79
C GLU A 103 2.17 16.13 -4.37
N LYS A 104 2.12 17.27 -3.68
CA LYS A 104 3.33 17.93 -3.16
C LYS A 104 4.15 17.05 -2.22
N LEU A 105 3.51 16.19 -1.43
CA LEU A 105 4.22 15.23 -0.58
C LEU A 105 4.89 14.13 -1.40
N LYS A 106 4.24 13.65 -2.46
CA LYS A 106 4.83 12.68 -3.40
C LYS A 106 6.03 13.27 -4.13
N GLU A 107 5.92 14.49 -4.65
CA GLU A 107 7.02 15.21 -5.33
C GLU A 107 8.23 15.37 -4.41
N ARG A 108 8.01 15.78 -3.14
CA ARG A 108 9.08 15.87 -2.14
C ARG A 108 9.73 14.51 -1.88
N GLY A 109 8.93 13.45 -1.80
CA GLY A 109 9.43 12.08 -1.65
C GLY A 109 10.32 11.65 -2.82
N GLN A 110 9.89 11.95 -4.04
CA GLN A 110 10.65 11.66 -5.27
C GLN A 110 11.97 12.45 -5.31
N ALA A 111 11.96 13.73 -4.93
CA ALA A 111 13.18 14.54 -4.87
C ALA A 111 14.21 13.97 -3.87
N VAL A 112 13.76 13.54 -2.68
CA VAL A 112 14.63 12.89 -1.69
C VAL A 112 15.17 11.56 -2.21
N ALA A 113 14.32 10.73 -2.83
CA ALA A 113 14.74 9.47 -3.42
C ALA A 113 15.81 9.68 -4.52
N ALA A 114 15.62 10.66 -5.40
CA ALA A 114 16.58 11.02 -6.43
C ALA A 114 17.92 11.48 -5.84
N GLN A 115 17.89 12.29 -4.78
CA GLN A 115 19.11 12.73 -4.09
C GLN A 115 19.86 11.56 -3.45
N LEU A 116 19.15 10.61 -2.83
CA LEU A 116 19.75 9.40 -2.27
C LEU A 116 20.33 8.49 -3.36
N GLY A 117 19.65 8.38 -4.51
CA GLY A 117 20.15 7.67 -5.69
C GLY A 117 21.50 8.22 -6.16
N ARG A 118 21.62 9.54 -6.34
CA ARG A 118 22.90 10.18 -6.74
C ARG A 118 24.04 9.91 -5.76
N LYS A 119 23.75 9.94 -4.45
CA LYS A 119 24.76 9.61 -3.41
C LYS A 119 25.20 8.15 -3.50
N TRP A 120 24.26 7.24 -3.74
CA TRP A 120 24.54 5.82 -3.92
C TRP A 120 25.39 5.55 -5.16
N ASP A 121 25.07 6.19 -6.29
CA ASP A 121 25.84 6.04 -7.52
C ASP A 121 27.26 6.60 -7.38
N THR A 122 27.40 7.73 -6.68
CA THR A 122 28.72 8.29 -6.34
C THR A 122 29.53 7.31 -5.49
N LYS A 123 28.89 6.66 -4.50
CA LYS A 123 29.54 5.64 -3.67
C LYS A 123 29.98 4.43 -4.50
N LYS A 124 29.12 3.91 -5.38
CA LYS A 124 29.47 2.83 -6.31
C LYS A 124 30.68 3.19 -7.18
N ARG A 125 30.69 4.40 -7.76
CA ARG A 125 31.81 4.87 -8.59
C ARG A 125 33.13 4.91 -7.80
N ARG A 126 33.11 5.44 -6.57
CA ARG A 126 34.30 5.47 -5.69
C ARG A 126 34.80 4.08 -5.33
N VAL A 127 33.89 3.15 -5.02
CA VAL A 127 34.26 1.75 -4.73
C VAL A 127 34.91 1.11 -5.96
N LYS A 128 34.34 1.31 -7.15
CA LYS A 128 34.92 0.81 -8.41
C LYS A 128 36.32 1.38 -8.66
N GLN A 129 36.50 2.69 -8.52
CA GLN A 129 37.80 3.35 -8.69
C GLN A 129 38.86 2.84 -7.69
N ARG A 130 38.48 2.64 -6.43
CA ARG A 130 39.40 2.06 -5.43
C ARG A 130 39.78 0.62 -5.75
N ALA A 131 38.83 -0.17 -6.25
CA ALA A 131 39.11 -1.54 -6.67
C ALA A 131 40.05 -1.57 -7.88
N GLN A 132 39.86 -0.67 -8.85
CA GLN A 132 40.77 -0.50 -10.00
C GLN A 132 42.18 -0.12 -9.54
N ALA A 133 42.33 0.92 -8.72
CA ALA A 133 43.64 1.32 -8.19
C ALA A 133 44.32 0.22 -7.37
N ARG A 134 43.56 -0.58 -6.60
CA ARG A 134 44.11 -1.74 -5.89
C ARG A 134 44.63 -2.81 -6.86
N ASN A 135 43.92 -3.06 -7.95
CA ASN A 135 44.31 -4.06 -8.95
C ASN A 135 45.50 -3.59 -9.78
N GLU A 136 45.56 -2.30 -10.12
CA GLU A 136 46.72 -1.67 -10.80
C GLU A 136 47.97 -1.80 -9.92
N ASN A 137 47.87 -1.44 -8.63
CA ASN A 137 48.98 -1.59 -7.66
C ASN A 137 49.38 -3.05 -7.36
N LEU A 138 48.62 -4.05 -7.83
CA LEU A 138 48.96 -5.48 -7.70
C LEU A 138 49.65 -6.03 -8.95
N GLN A 139 49.63 -5.27 -10.05
CA GLN A 139 50.22 -5.65 -11.34
C GLN A 139 51.61 -5.03 -11.57
N ASP A 140 52.01 -4.05 -10.77
CA ASP A 140 53.40 -3.57 -10.61
C ASP A 140 54.13 -4.38 -9.52
#